data_AF-X1FBT5-F1
#
_entry.id   AF-X1FBT5-F1
#
_cell.length_a   1.000
_cell.length_b   1.000
_cell.length_c   1.000
_cell.angle_alpha   90.00
_cell.angle_beta   90.00
_cell.angle_gamma   90.00
#
_symmetry.space_group_name_H-M   'P 1'
#
loop_
_entity.id
_entity.type
_entity.pdbx_description
1 polymer ?
#
loop_
_entity_poly.entity_id
_entity_poly.type
_entity_poly.pdbx_seq_one_letter_code
_entity_poly.pdbx_strand_id
1 'polypeptide(L)'
;IPPLAKRRKYKAGHFSFNSDKGRCPACKGYGYQDLQISLFLPGLSIPCNECKGMRYKPEILEVRYKGKTIREVLDLTVKESLEVFKGQTNIV
;
A
#
# COMPACT_ATOMS: atom_id res chain seq x y z
N ILE A 1 22.89 0.60 11.06
CA ILE A 1 22.32 -0.41 10.11
C ILE A 1 21.51 0.34 9.06
N PRO A 2 21.73 0.12 7.75
CA PRO A 2 20.95 0.80 6.71
C PRO A 2 19.46 0.40 6.74
N PRO A 3 18.53 1.29 6.32
CA PRO A 3 17.11 0.98 6.25
C PRO A 3 16.82 -0.31 5.47
N LEU A 4 15.80 -1.06 5.87
CA LEU A 4 15.46 -2.37 5.30
C LEU A 4 15.30 -2.33 3.77
N ALA A 5 14.66 -1.28 3.25
CA ALA A 5 14.50 -1.07 1.80
C ALA A 5 15.84 -1.05 1.05
N LYS A 6 16.86 -0.36 1.59
CA LYS A 6 18.19 -0.29 0.98
C LYS A 6 18.88 -1.64 1.01
N ARG A 7 18.75 -2.39 2.10
CA ARG A 7 19.33 -3.76 2.22
C ARG A 7 18.75 -4.72 1.19
N ARG A 8 17.43 -4.62 0.94
CA ARG A 8 16.72 -5.45 -0.06
C ARG A 8 16.79 -4.88 -1.48
N LYS A 9 17.52 -3.79 -1.71
CA LYS A 9 17.62 -3.08 -3.00
C LYS A 9 16.25 -2.67 -3.57
N TYR A 10 15.27 -2.43 -2.69
CA TYR A 10 13.96 -1.91 -3.09
C TYR A 10 14.09 -0.47 -3.57
N LYS A 11 13.49 -0.21 -4.73
CA LYS A 11 13.35 1.12 -5.35
C LYS A 11 11.94 1.67 -5.11
N ALA A 12 11.72 2.95 -5.38
CA ALA A 12 10.41 3.59 -5.23
C ALA A 12 9.26 2.80 -5.88
N GLY A 13 9.49 2.20 -7.06
CA GLY A 13 8.49 1.35 -7.73
C GLY A 13 8.03 0.13 -6.93
N HIS A 14 8.81 -0.37 -5.96
CA HIS A 14 8.35 -1.47 -5.08
C HIS A 14 7.32 -1.00 -4.05
N PHE A 15 7.21 0.31 -3.80
CA PHE A 15 6.20 0.89 -2.93
C PHE A 15 5.04 1.52 -3.72
N SER A 16 5.00 1.30 -5.04
CA SER A 16 3.90 1.76 -5.90
C SER A 16 2.86 0.66 -6.05
N PHE A 17 1.61 0.96 -5.70
CA PHE A 17 0.49 0.06 -5.96
C PHE A 17 0.19 -0.11 -7.47
N ASN A 18 0.72 0.79 -8.31
CA ASN A 18 0.60 0.71 -9.77
C ASN A 18 1.67 -0.17 -10.43
N SER A 19 2.74 -0.55 -9.71
CA SER A 19 3.80 -1.42 -10.23
C SER A 19 3.62 -2.86 -9.76
N ASP A 20 3.80 -3.78 -10.71
CA ASP A 20 3.95 -5.22 -10.53
C ASP A 20 5.02 -5.66 -9.52
N LYS A 21 6.01 -4.81 -9.23
CA LYS A 21 7.14 -5.14 -8.34
C LYS A 21 6.67 -5.40 -6.91
N GLY A 22 5.84 -4.52 -6.35
CA GLY A 22 5.45 -4.59 -4.94
C GLY A 22 3.95 -4.72 -4.65
N ARG A 23 3.09 -4.46 -5.64
CA ARG A 23 1.65 -4.60 -5.45
C ARG A 23 1.23 -6.06 -5.27
N CYS A 24 0.10 -6.27 -4.61
CA CYS A 24 -0.54 -7.57 -4.53
C CYS A 24 -0.91 -8.05 -5.95
N PRO A 25 -0.48 -9.26 -6.36
CA PRO A 25 -0.75 -9.76 -7.71
C PRO A 25 -2.23 -10.04 -7.95
N ALA A 26 -2.97 -10.53 -6.95
CA ALA A 26 -4.38 -10.91 -7.10
C ALA A 26 -5.32 -9.73 -7.36
N CYS A 27 -5.19 -8.66 -6.56
CA CYS A 27 -6.01 -7.47 -6.74
C CYS A 27 -5.32 -6.39 -7.57
N LYS A 28 -4.13 -6.66 -8.15
CA LYS A 28 -3.34 -5.71 -8.95
C LYS A 28 -3.18 -4.32 -8.29
N GLY A 29 -3.13 -4.28 -6.96
CA GLY A 29 -3.01 -3.04 -6.18
C GLY A 29 -4.32 -2.35 -5.78
N TYR A 30 -5.49 -2.81 -6.24
CA TYR A 30 -6.79 -2.22 -5.87
C TYR A 30 -7.12 -2.44 -4.38
N GLY A 31 -6.79 -3.62 -3.85
CA GLY A 31 -7.09 -4.00 -2.47
C GLY A 31 -8.49 -4.61 -2.28
N TYR A 32 -9.35 -4.49 -3.29
CA TYR A 32 -10.68 -5.09 -3.34
C TYR A 32 -10.87 -5.86 -4.65
N GLN A 33 -11.89 -6.70 -4.67
CA GLN A 33 -12.39 -7.38 -5.86
C GLN A 33 -13.86 -6.99 -6.04
N ASP A 34 -14.19 -6.49 -7.22
CA ASP A 34 -15.56 -6.14 -7.56
C ASP A 34 -16.31 -7.41 -7.96
N LEU A 35 -17.30 -7.79 -7.17
CA LEU A 35 -18.23 -8.85 -7.52
C LEU A 35 -19.48 -8.20 -8.11
N GLN A 36 -19.72 -8.45 -9.39
CA GLN A 36 -21.05 -8.26 -9.99
C GLN A 36 -21.90 -9.48 -9.64
N ILE A 37 -22.59 -9.41 -8.50
CA ILE A 37 -23.35 -10.55 -7.96
C ILE A 37 -24.69 -10.72 -8.70
N SER A 38 -25.28 -9.64 -9.22
CA SER A 38 -26.47 -9.69 -10.09
C SER A 38 -26.63 -8.39 -10.89
N LEU A 39 -27.28 -8.47 -12.05
CA LEU A 39 -27.53 -7.37 -12.99
C LEU A 39 -28.28 -6.16 -12.39
N PHE A 40 -28.91 -6.31 -11.22
CA PHE A 40 -29.78 -5.30 -10.60
C PHE A 40 -29.37 -4.89 -9.18
N LEU A 41 -28.25 -5.39 -8.65
CA LEU A 41 -27.71 -4.93 -7.36
C LEU A 41 -26.49 -4.03 -7.56
N PRO A 42 -26.32 -2.99 -6.74
CA PRO A 42 -25.07 -2.24 -6.71
C PRO A 42 -23.92 -3.22 -6.43
N GLY A 43 -22.86 -3.12 -7.23
CA GLY A 43 -21.70 -3.99 -7.12
C GLY A 43 -21.13 -3.98 -5.69
N LEU A 44 -20.83 -5.17 -5.16
CA LEU A 44 -20.22 -5.31 -3.85
C LEU A 44 -18.70 -5.43 -4.05
N SER A 45 -17.95 -4.49 -3.48
CA SER A 45 -16.48 -4.58 -3.43
C SER A 45 -16.08 -5.31 -2.15
N ILE A 46 -15.57 -6.53 -2.29
CA ILE A 46 -15.05 -7.30 -1.16
C ILE A 46 -13.54 -7.07 -1.00
N PRO A 47 -13.00 -7.05 0.23
CA PRO A 47 -11.56 -7.00 0.45
C PRO A 47 -10.87 -8.19 -0.23
N CYS A 48 -9.73 -7.93 -0.89
CA CYS A 48 -8.97 -8.97 -1.56
C CYS A 48 -8.53 -10.06 -0.58
N ASN A 49 -8.76 -11.32 -0.95
CA ASN A 49 -8.51 -12.49 -0.09
C ASN A 49 -7.02 -12.65 0.29
N GLU A 50 -6.11 -12.31 -0.62
CA GLU A 50 -4.66 -12.47 -0.43
C GLU A 50 -4.05 -11.36 0.43
N CYS A 51 -4.34 -10.09 0.08
CA CYS A 51 -3.73 -8.96 0.78
C CYS A 51 -4.63 -8.39 1.89
N LYS A 52 -5.88 -8.85 2.03
CA LYS A 52 -6.86 -8.35 3.00
C LYS A 52 -7.02 -6.83 2.98
N GLY A 53 -7.01 -6.24 1.78
CA GLY A 53 -7.08 -4.78 1.59
C GLY A 53 -5.75 -4.03 1.70
N MET A 54 -4.64 -4.71 2.01
CA MET A 54 -3.34 -4.06 2.21
C MET A 54 -2.65 -3.59 0.91
N ARG A 55 -3.12 -4.02 -0.26
CA ARG A 55 -2.64 -3.64 -1.62
C ARG A 55 -1.21 -4.04 -2.00
N TYR A 56 -0.36 -4.45 -1.05
CA TYR A 56 1.04 -4.81 -1.27
C TYR A 56 1.35 -6.26 -0.91
N LYS A 57 2.49 -6.76 -1.40
CA LYS A 57 3.06 -8.04 -0.97
C LYS A 57 3.56 -7.97 0.48
N PRO A 58 3.57 -9.08 1.24
CA PRO A 58 4.03 -9.10 2.63
C PRO A 58 5.44 -8.54 2.83
N GLU A 59 6.36 -8.85 1.92
CA GLU A 59 7.76 -8.39 1.97
C GLU A 59 7.92 -6.85 1.89
N ILE A 60 6.97 -6.15 1.25
CA ILE A 60 6.94 -4.68 1.17
C ILE A 60 6.41 -4.09 2.47
N LEU A 61 5.45 -4.77 3.10
CA LEU A 61 4.86 -4.36 4.38
C LEU A 61 5.83 -4.53 5.55
N GLU A 62 6.96 -5.22 5.40
CA GLU A 62 8.00 -5.27 6.43
C GLU A 62 8.83 -3.98 6.52
N VAL A 63 8.84 -3.17 5.45
CA VAL A 63 9.61 -1.92 5.42
C VAL A 63 8.86 -0.85 6.19
N ARG A 64 9.55 -0.25 7.16
CA ARG A 64 9.02 0.83 7.99
C ARG A 64 9.74 2.16 7.73
N TYR A 65 8.97 3.22 7.61
CA TYR A 65 9.38 4.62 7.64
C TYR A 65 8.83 5.27 8.91
N LYS A 66 9.71 5.82 9.77
CA LYS A 66 9.32 6.39 11.07
C LYS A 66 8.40 5.47 11.89
N GLY A 67 8.67 4.17 11.88
CA GLY A 67 7.90 3.15 12.59
C GLY A 67 6.66 2.62 11.86
N LYS A 68 6.23 3.25 10.76
CA LYS A 68 5.03 2.88 9.99
C LYS A 68 5.37 2.21 8.67
N THR A 69 4.61 1.20 8.29
CA THR A 69 4.64 0.55 6.98
C THR A 69 4.00 1.45 5.92
N ILE A 70 4.22 1.16 4.63
CA ILE A 70 3.58 1.92 3.54
C ILE A 70 2.05 1.92 3.65
N ARG A 71 1.46 0.82 4.12
CA ARG A 71 0.01 0.74 4.30
C ARG A 71 -0.47 1.61 5.44
N GLU A 72 0.24 1.59 6.58
CA GLU A 72 -0.08 2.45 7.73
C GLU A 72 0.08 3.93 7.36
N VAL A 73 1.08 4.28 6.54
CA VAL A 73 1.24 5.65 6.01
C VAL A 73 0.07 6.05 5.12
N LEU A 74 -0.42 5.15 4.27
CA LEU A 74 -1.60 5.38 3.42
C LEU A 74 -2.92 5.41 4.20
N ASP A 75 -2.93 4.97 5.47
CA ASP A 75 -4.10 5.02 6.34
C ASP A 75 -4.18 6.31 7.17
N LEU A 76 -3.10 7.10 7.18
CA LEU A 76 -3.06 8.33 7.94
C LEU A 76 -4.07 9.32 7.40
N THR A 77 -4.72 10.02 8.31
CA THR A 77 -5.42 11.26 7.96
C THR A 77 -4.41 12.29 7.46
N VAL A 78 -4.92 13.32 6.75
CA VAL A 78 -4.08 14.43 6.30
C VAL A 78 -3.35 15.08 7.48
N LYS A 79 -4.03 15.27 8.62
CA LYS A 79 -3.45 15.87 9.83
C LYS A 79 -2.30 15.04 10.39
N GLU A 80 -2.47 13.72 10.50
CA GLU A 80 -1.40 12.83 10.98
C GLU A 80 -0.24 12.75 9.99
N SER A 81 -0.53 12.80 8.69
CA SER A 81 0.47 12.82 7.63
C SER A 81 1.37 14.05 7.74
N LEU A 82 0.81 15.22 8.06
CA LEU A 82 1.61 16.45 8.27
C LEU A 82 2.64 16.29 9.38
N GLU A 83 2.28 15.63 10.49
CA GLU A 83 3.23 15.36 11.57
C GLU A 83 4.29 14.33 11.16
N VAL A 84 3.89 13.25 10.47
CA VAL A 84 4.82 12.22 9.99
C VAL A 84 5.82 12.79 8.99
N PHE A 85 5.41 13.72 8.12
CA PHE A 85 6.26 14.30 7.08
C PHE A 85 6.81 15.69 7.43
N LYS A 86 6.64 16.16 8.68
CA LYS A 86 7.16 17.45 9.15
C LYS A 86 8.66 17.57 8.86
N GLY A 87 9.05 18.72 8.28
CA GLY A 87 10.43 19.03 7.89
C GLY A 87 10.84 18.48 6.51
N GLN A 88 9.95 17.79 5.78
CA GLN A 88 10.16 17.43 4.38
C GLN A 88 9.62 18.54 3.47
N THR A 89 10.51 19.20 2.73
CA THR A 89 10.15 20.29 1.81
C THR A 89 9.80 19.79 0.41
N ASN A 90 10.09 18.52 0.10
CA ASN A 90 9.83 17.94 -1.21
C ASN A 90 9.28 16.51 -1.06
N ILE A 91 7.97 16.38 -1.21
CA ILE A 91 7.23 15.11 -1.18
C ILE A 91 6.68 14.94 -2.61
N VAL A 92 7.35 14.10 -3.41
CA VAL A 92 6.97 13.79 -4.80
C VAL A 92 6.85 12.28 -4.96
#